data_AF-A0A960GYC9-F1
#
_entry.id   AF-A0A960GYC9-F1
#
_cell.length_a   1.000
_cell.length_b   1.000
_cell.length_c   1.000
_cell.angle_alpha   90.00
_cell.angle_beta   90.00
_cell.angle_gamma   90.00
#
_symmetry.space_group_name_H-M   'P 1'
#
loop_
_entity.id
_entity.type
_entity.pdbx_description
1 polymer ?
#
loop_
_entity_poly.entity_id
_entity_poly.type
_entity_poly.pdbx_seq_one_letter_code
_entity_poly.pdbx_strand_id
1 'polypeptide(L)'
;MCHDIEDPTFDATAVATNPKAQVRPIHRPPRTPADRHPHCAWTVIIDESYPEVSSIPALDIVAKTNAANWKLGPIDPEDEGQADYSGPLLSDVDFTAFSHSALVRIADEVVLQMHLLNLSFGIAVRARAKGNTELATDICTKQLIGIAGVAAERIQRALKLPNDFHGLSQVLDLHPLFNPAGYVVAEIEGGRLHVHPSPAHRDGSWISLCSPASVQPLQAIATAVDPHIAVRITGTADDWTAEFEKSDAAVKEAPEVEVTKFSGGATFEFQQRHSLPLTVV
;
A
#
# COMPACT_ATOMS: atom_id res chain seq x y z
N MET A 1 -9.12 11.63 -13.30
CA MET A 1 -9.46 11.08 -11.96
C MET A 1 -10.89 11.42 -11.55
N CYS A 2 -11.28 12.66 -11.25
CA CYS A 2 -12.66 12.94 -10.75
C CYS A 2 -13.83 12.60 -11.70
N HIS A 3 -13.58 12.41 -13.00
CA HIS A 3 -14.64 12.10 -13.97
C HIS A 3 -15.23 10.70 -13.73
N ASP A 4 -14.40 9.76 -13.27
CA ASP A 4 -14.75 8.34 -13.13
C ASP A 4 -14.80 7.88 -11.66
N ILE A 5 -14.57 8.80 -10.71
CA ILE A 5 -14.81 8.53 -9.29
C ILE A 5 -16.32 8.58 -9.07
N GLU A 6 -16.92 7.44 -8.76
CA GLU A 6 -18.34 7.32 -8.43
C GLU A 6 -18.64 8.15 -7.18
N ASP A 7 -19.76 8.91 -7.18
CA ASP A 7 -20.22 9.73 -6.05
C ASP A 7 -20.16 9.04 -4.67
N PRO A 8 -20.55 7.76 -4.50
CA PRO A 8 -20.44 7.10 -3.20
C PRO A 8 -19.00 6.94 -2.69
N THR A 9 -17.97 7.07 -3.53
CA THR A 9 -16.56 6.92 -3.12
C THR A 9 -16.15 7.98 -2.10
N PHE A 10 -16.60 9.23 -2.29
CA PHE A 10 -16.23 10.30 -1.37
C PHE A 10 -16.95 10.18 -0.03
N ASP A 11 -18.24 9.86 -0.04
CA ASP A 11 -19.00 9.58 1.20
C ASP A 11 -18.43 8.35 1.93
N ALA A 12 -18.09 7.28 1.20
CA ALA A 12 -17.45 6.09 1.75
C ALA A 12 -16.05 6.34 2.31
N THR A 13 -15.38 7.42 1.89
CA THR A 13 -14.11 7.86 2.49
C THR A 13 -14.39 8.69 3.74
N ALA A 14 -15.34 9.63 3.67
CA ALA A 14 -15.66 10.54 4.77
C ALA A 14 -16.29 9.83 5.97
N VAL A 15 -17.05 8.74 5.76
CA VAL A 15 -17.64 7.91 6.81
C VAL A 15 -16.60 7.32 7.77
N ALA A 16 -15.34 7.15 7.32
CA ALA A 16 -14.24 6.71 8.18
C ALA A 16 -13.91 7.74 9.29
N THR A 17 -14.26 9.01 9.08
CA THR A 17 -14.08 10.09 10.06
C THR A 17 -15.38 10.42 10.78
N ASN A 18 -16.50 10.56 10.06
CA ASN A 18 -17.80 10.85 10.66
C ASN A 18 -18.93 10.25 9.80
N PRO A 19 -19.84 9.44 10.39
CA PRO A 19 -20.89 8.76 9.63
C PRO A 19 -21.92 9.71 9.00
N LYS A 20 -22.00 10.96 9.46
CA LYS A 20 -22.88 12.02 8.96
C LYS A 20 -22.23 12.89 7.89
N ALA A 21 -20.94 12.70 7.60
CA ALA A 21 -20.25 13.48 6.60
C ALA A 21 -20.80 13.18 5.20
N GLN A 22 -21.23 14.22 4.49
CA GLN A 22 -21.63 14.12 3.08
C GLN A 22 -20.72 14.98 2.21
N VAL A 23 -20.22 14.38 1.15
CA VAL A 23 -19.37 15.01 0.13
C VAL A 23 -20.18 15.16 -1.15
N ARG A 24 -20.49 16.39 -1.54
CA ARG A 24 -21.32 16.69 -2.73
C ARG A 24 -20.56 17.54 -3.73
N PRO A 25 -20.63 17.24 -5.03
CA PRO A 25 -19.91 18.02 -6.02
C PRO A 25 -20.54 19.40 -6.17
N ILE A 26 -19.73 20.45 -6.04
CA ILE A 26 -20.07 21.79 -6.55
C ILE A 26 -19.93 21.78 -8.07
N HIS A 27 -18.84 21.17 -8.56
CA HIS A 27 -18.66 20.82 -9.97
C HIS A 27 -17.60 19.73 -10.15
N ARG A 28 -17.73 18.96 -11.23
CA ARG A 28 -16.77 17.95 -11.68
C ARG A 28 -16.74 17.91 -13.21
N PRO A 29 -15.78 17.22 -13.84
CA PRO A 29 -15.80 16.98 -15.28
C PRO A 29 -17.10 16.28 -15.76
N PRO A 30 -17.56 16.53 -17.00
CA PRO A 30 -17.02 17.48 -17.98
C PRO A 30 -17.24 18.94 -17.56
N ARG A 31 -16.18 19.75 -17.65
CA ARG A 31 -16.17 21.15 -17.20
C ARG A 31 -16.70 22.07 -18.29
N THR A 32 -17.59 22.99 -17.92
CA THR A 32 -17.98 24.13 -18.77
C THR A 32 -17.76 25.42 -17.96
N PRO A 33 -16.87 26.33 -18.40
CA PRO A 33 -15.94 26.21 -19.53
C PRO A 33 -14.83 25.18 -19.28
N ALA A 34 -14.18 24.72 -20.35
CA ALA A 34 -13.20 23.63 -20.30
C ALA A 34 -11.93 23.98 -19.49
N ASP A 35 -11.69 25.25 -19.21
CA ASP A 35 -10.55 25.80 -18.46
C ASP A 35 -10.88 26.15 -17.00
N ARG A 36 -12.07 25.79 -16.50
CA ARG A 36 -12.48 26.06 -15.11
C ARG A 36 -11.51 25.43 -14.10
N HIS A 37 -11.02 26.25 -13.14
CA HIS A 37 -10.20 25.82 -12.00
C HIS A 37 -10.90 26.10 -10.66
N PRO A 38 -10.75 25.23 -9.63
CA PRO A 38 -10.07 23.92 -9.67
C PRO A 38 -10.74 22.95 -10.65
N HIS A 39 -10.12 21.82 -10.99
CA HIS A 39 -10.72 20.85 -11.93
C HIS A 39 -12.03 20.25 -11.39
N CYS A 40 -12.12 20.12 -10.07
CA CYS A 40 -13.25 19.58 -9.32
C CYS A 40 -13.36 20.41 -8.03
N ALA A 41 -14.58 20.69 -7.59
CA ALA A 41 -14.83 21.29 -6.28
C ALA A 41 -16.01 20.58 -5.62
N TRP A 42 -15.91 20.38 -4.31
CA TRP A 42 -16.86 19.60 -3.52
C TRP A 42 -17.16 20.36 -2.23
N THR A 43 -18.39 20.25 -1.75
CA THR A 43 -18.74 20.58 -0.36
C THR A 43 -18.58 19.35 0.49
N VAL A 44 -17.96 19.50 1.66
CA VAL A 44 -17.98 18.50 2.74
C VAL A 44 -18.78 19.11 3.87
N ILE A 45 -19.90 18.47 4.24
CA ILE A 45 -20.77 18.96 5.31
C ILE A 45 -20.98 17.82 6.31
N ILE A 46 -20.75 18.13 7.58
CA ILE A 46 -21.13 17.28 8.71
C ILE A 46 -22.32 17.96 9.38
N ASP A 47 -23.49 17.34 9.31
CA ASP A 47 -24.72 17.85 9.89
C ASP A 47 -25.47 16.69 10.57
N GLU A 48 -25.86 16.87 11.83
CA GLU A 48 -26.55 15.84 12.62
C GLU A 48 -27.88 15.40 12.00
N SER A 49 -28.54 16.28 11.23
CA SER A 49 -29.78 15.98 10.51
C SER A 49 -29.60 15.03 9.34
N TYR A 50 -28.36 14.81 8.88
CA TYR A 50 -28.10 13.91 7.75
C TYR A 50 -28.26 12.44 8.15
N PRO A 51 -28.76 11.57 7.25
CA PRO A 51 -28.72 10.14 7.48
C PRO A 51 -27.26 9.68 7.57
N GLU A 52 -27.01 8.68 8.42
CA GLU A 52 -25.70 8.04 8.45
C GLU A 52 -25.46 7.28 7.14
N VAL A 53 -24.23 7.34 6.63
CA VAL A 53 -23.82 6.54 5.48
C VAL A 53 -23.84 5.06 5.88
N SER A 54 -24.60 4.26 5.14
CA SER A 54 -24.73 2.83 5.40
C SER A 54 -23.43 2.08 5.13
N SER A 55 -23.05 1.20 6.06
CA SER A 55 -21.95 0.25 5.88
C SER A 55 -22.21 -0.70 4.69
N ILE A 56 -21.14 -1.29 4.15
CA ILE A 56 -21.20 -2.34 3.15
C ILE A 56 -20.77 -3.69 3.77
N PRO A 57 -21.32 -4.84 3.33
CA PRO A 57 -20.97 -6.14 3.91
C PRO A 57 -19.48 -6.49 3.87
N ALA A 58 -18.73 -5.91 2.91
CA ALA A 58 -17.29 -6.10 2.82
C ALA A 58 -16.53 -5.54 4.04
N LEU A 59 -17.03 -4.48 4.69
CA LEU A 59 -16.42 -3.92 5.90
C LEU A 59 -16.47 -4.94 7.05
N ASP A 60 -17.59 -5.65 7.23
CA ASP A 60 -17.72 -6.68 8.27
C ASP A 60 -16.80 -7.88 8.04
N ILE A 61 -16.45 -8.17 6.78
CA ILE A 61 -15.48 -9.21 6.43
C ILE A 61 -14.08 -8.73 6.77
N VAL A 62 -13.70 -7.53 6.33
CA VAL A 62 -12.36 -6.97 6.58
C VAL A 62 -12.12 -6.73 8.06
N ALA A 63 -13.12 -6.28 8.81
CA ALA A 63 -13.04 -6.04 10.25
C ALA A 63 -12.70 -7.30 11.08
N LYS A 64 -12.91 -8.51 10.52
CA LYS A 64 -12.58 -9.79 11.16
C LYS A 64 -11.18 -10.30 10.85
N THR A 65 -10.46 -9.64 9.94
CA THR A 65 -9.10 -10.03 9.55
C THR A 65 -8.11 -9.73 10.66
N ASN A 66 -6.98 -10.44 10.65
CA ASN A 66 -5.87 -10.15 11.55
C ASN A 66 -5.30 -8.75 11.26
N ALA A 67 -5.26 -8.33 9.99
CA ALA A 67 -4.86 -6.96 9.59
C ALA A 67 -5.68 -5.89 10.30
N ALA A 68 -7.02 -5.99 10.27
CA ALA A 68 -7.89 -4.98 10.87
C ALA A 68 -7.79 -4.92 12.40
N ASN A 69 -7.31 -6.01 13.02
CA ASN A 69 -7.12 -6.11 14.46
C ASN A 69 -5.64 -6.06 14.88
N TRP A 70 -4.74 -5.76 13.93
CA TRP A 70 -3.30 -5.83 14.16
C TRP A 70 -2.89 -4.85 15.26
N LYS A 71 -2.14 -5.37 16.24
CA LYS A 71 -1.52 -4.55 17.28
C LYS A 71 -0.13 -4.19 16.82
N LEU A 72 0.12 -2.92 16.92
CA LEU A 72 0.92 -2.16 16.00
C LEU A 72 1.87 -1.48 17.01
N GLY A 73 3.19 -1.51 16.79
CA GLY A 73 4.22 -1.38 17.84
C GLY A 73 4.07 -0.12 18.72
N PRO A 74 4.48 -0.13 20.01
CA PRO A 74 4.35 1.06 20.84
C PRO A 74 5.27 2.20 20.38
N ILE A 75 4.86 3.44 20.66
CA ILE A 75 5.71 4.63 20.54
C ILE A 75 6.43 4.82 21.89
N ASP A 76 7.73 5.11 21.86
CA ASP A 76 8.51 5.36 23.07
C ASP A 76 8.25 6.80 23.55
N PRO A 77 7.69 7.00 24.75
CA PRO A 77 7.36 8.33 25.25
C PRO A 77 8.60 9.18 25.59
N GLU A 78 9.77 8.58 25.75
CA GLU A 78 11.02 9.29 26.05
C GLU A 78 11.80 9.69 24.78
N ASP A 79 11.33 9.27 23.60
CA ASP A 79 11.97 9.53 22.32
C ASP A 79 11.74 10.99 21.88
N GLU A 80 12.79 11.64 21.38
CA GLU A 80 12.75 13.07 21.06
C GLU A 80 11.87 13.33 19.83
N GLY A 81 10.83 14.17 19.99
CA GLY A 81 9.91 14.56 18.91
C GLY A 81 8.44 14.40 19.31
N GLN A 82 7.54 14.62 18.36
CA GLN A 82 6.11 14.39 18.55
C GLN A 82 5.81 12.88 18.57
N ALA A 83 5.02 12.46 19.56
CA ALA A 83 4.62 11.07 19.74
C ALA A 83 3.28 10.72 19.07
N ASP A 84 2.53 11.70 18.59
CA ASP A 84 1.25 11.51 17.90
C ASP A 84 0.89 12.71 17.02
N TYR A 85 -0.28 12.66 16.40
CA TYR A 85 -0.80 13.72 15.52
C TYR A 85 -1.48 14.88 16.27
N SER A 86 -1.37 14.96 17.60
CA SER A 86 -2.00 16.00 18.40
C SER A 86 -1.35 17.35 18.12
N GLY A 87 -2.16 18.39 17.92
CA GLY A 87 -1.66 19.75 17.69
C GLY A 87 -2.55 20.55 16.73
N PRO A 88 -2.04 21.69 16.23
CA PRO A 88 -2.72 22.45 15.19
C PRO A 88 -2.94 21.59 13.94
N LEU A 89 -4.09 21.76 13.28
CA LEU A 89 -4.29 21.22 11.94
C LEU A 89 -3.33 21.93 10.98
N LEU A 90 -2.48 21.19 10.28
CA LEU A 90 -1.49 21.75 9.35
C LEU A 90 -1.88 21.48 7.90
N SER A 91 -1.45 22.34 6.99
CA SER A 91 -1.64 22.18 5.55
C SER A 91 -0.83 21.03 4.95
N ASP A 92 0.19 20.55 5.66
CA ASP A 92 0.99 19.39 5.31
C ASP A 92 1.56 18.73 6.57
N VAL A 93 1.86 17.43 6.51
CA VAL A 93 2.44 16.66 7.62
C VAL A 93 3.96 16.85 7.62
N ASP A 94 4.50 17.39 8.71
CA ASP A 94 5.95 17.48 8.90
C ASP A 94 6.47 16.20 9.56
N PHE A 95 6.86 15.21 8.75
CA PHE A 95 7.45 13.97 9.26
C PHE A 95 8.72 14.20 10.09
N THR A 96 9.44 15.32 9.89
CA THR A 96 10.67 15.58 10.66
C THR A 96 10.42 16.02 12.09
N ALA A 97 9.16 16.35 12.44
CA ALA A 97 8.77 16.74 13.78
C ALA A 97 8.47 15.54 14.70
N PHE A 98 8.28 14.33 14.15
CA PHE A 98 7.93 13.13 14.91
C PHE A 98 9.17 12.44 15.48
N SER A 99 9.01 11.77 16.62
CA SER A 99 10.06 10.91 17.17
C SER A 99 10.34 9.70 16.27
N HIS A 100 11.49 9.07 16.43
CA HIS A 100 11.86 7.91 15.62
C HIS A 100 10.84 6.76 15.78
N SER A 101 10.47 6.43 17.01
CA SER A 101 9.46 5.42 17.31
C SER A 101 8.08 5.76 16.75
N ALA A 102 7.70 7.05 16.72
CA ALA A 102 6.49 7.50 16.04
C ALA A 102 6.62 7.33 14.51
N LEU A 103 7.76 7.63 13.90
CA LEU A 103 7.96 7.42 12.46
C LEU A 103 7.89 5.93 12.05
N VAL A 104 8.46 5.04 12.86
CA VAL A 104 8.35 3.58 12.66
C VAL A 104 6.88 3.15 12.74
N ARG A 105 6.15 3.62 13.76
CA ARG A 105 4.71 3.37 13.90
C ARG A 105 3.93 3.79 12.67
N ILE A 106 4.18 5.01 12.18
CA ILE A 106 3.49 5.59 11.03
C ILE A 106 3.79 4.78 9.76
N ALA A 107 5.02 4.31 9.58
CA ALA A 107 5.37 3.43 8.48
C ALA A 107 4.55 2.13 8.51
N ASP A 108 4.44 1.49 9.69
CA ASP A 108 3.61 0.29 9.85
C ASP A 108 2.11 0.58 9.64
N GLU A 109 1.60 1.74 10.07
CA GLU A 109 0.22 2.17 9.81
C GLU A 109 -0.06 2.26 8.30
N VAL A 110 0.83 2.91 7.56
CA VAL A 110 0.72 3.05 6.10
C VAL A 110 0.75 1.69 5.40
N VAL A 111 1.66 0.80 5.78
CA VAL A 111 1.74 -0.54 5.19
C VAL A 111 0.49 -1.37 5.54
N LEU A 112 -0.02 -1.28 6.77
CA LEU A 112 -1.23 -1.97 7.17
C LEU A 112 -2.45 -1.50 6.38
N GLN A 113 -2.57 -0.19 6.10
CA GLN A 113 -3.62 0.35 5.23
C GLN A 113 -3.54 -0.22 3.81
N MET A 114 -2.33 -0.45 3.28
CA MET A 114 -2.16 -1.12 1.98
C MET A 114 -2.68 -2.56 2.00
N HIS A 115 -2.43 -3.31 3.08
CA HIS A 115 -2.99 -4.66 3.24
C HIS A 115 -4.52 -4.65 3.35
N LEU A 116 -5.10 -3.73 4.13
CA LEU A 116 -6.55 -3.59 4.24
C LEU A 116 -7.20 -3.26 2.88
N LEU A 117 -6.55 -2.40 2.09
CA LEU A 117 -6.97 -2.10 0.73
C LEU A 117 -6.88 -3.36 -0.16
N ASN A 118 -5.79 -4.11 -0.10
CA ASN A 118 -5.63 -5.36 -0.86
C ASN A 118 -6.70 -6.41 -0.48
N LEU A 119 -6.97 -6.60 0.80
CA LEU A 119 -7.99 -7.53 1.27
C LEU A 119 -9.37 -7.15 0.75
N SER A 120 -9.71 -5.85 0.82
CA SER A 120 -10.95 -5.30 0.26
C SER A 120 -11.03 -5.46 -1.25
N PHE A 121 -9.93 -5.22 -1.96
CA PHE A 121 -9.80 -5.44 -3.40
C PHE A 121 -10.04 -6.91 -3.77
N GLY A 122 -9.45 -7.85 -3.04
CA GLY A 122 -9.66 -9.28 -3.25
C GLY A 122 -11.13 -9.71 -3.12
N ILE A 123 -11.88 -9.13 -2.18
CA ILE A 123 -13.33 -9.37 -2.05
C ILE A 123 -14.05 -8.90 -3.33
N ALA A 124 -13.75 -7.69 -3.78
CA ALA A 124 -14.35 -7.10 -4.97
C ALA A 124 -14.02 -7.86 -6.26
N VAL A 125 -12.79 -8.38 -6.39
CA VAL A 125 -12.34 -9.20 -7.52
C VAL A 125 -13.04 -10.55 -7.52
N ARG A 126 -13.08 -11.26 -6.39
CA ARG A 126 -13.77 -12.57 -6.28
C ARG A 126 -15.25 -12.46 -6.63
N ALA A 127 -15.93 -11.40 -6.17
CA ALA A 127 -17.32 -11.14 -6.54
C ALA A 127 -17.49 -10.94 -8.07
N ARG A 128 -16.58 -10.18 -8.70
CA ARG A 128 -16.59 -9.93 -10.16
C ARG A 128 -16.20 -11.16 -10.98
N ALA A 129 -15.39 -12.06 -10.44
CA ALA A 129 -14.98 -13.30 -11.08
C ALA A 129 -16.09 -14.36 -11.13
N LYS A 130 -17.27 -14.12 -10.53
CA LYS A 130 -18.47 -14.97 -10.60
C LYS A 130 -18.20 -16.45 -10.26
N GLY A 131 -17.40 -16.69 -9.24
CA GLY A 131 -17.04 -18.04 -8.77
C GLY A 131 -15.84 -18.68 -9.46
N ASN A 132 -15.22 -18.00 -10.44
CA ASN A 132 -13.95 -18.45 -10.99
C ASN A 132 -12.78 -18.04 -10.06
N THR A 133 -12.39 -18.97 -9.19
CA THR A 133 -11.30 -18.75 -8.23
C THR A 133 -9.94 -18.56 -8.92
N GLU A 134 -9.65 -19.30 -9.98
CA GLU A 134 -8.38 -19.19 -10.71
C GLU A 134 -8.21 -17.80 -11.33
N LEU A 135 -9.26 -17.27 -11.96
CA LEU A 135 -9.28 -15.91 -12.50
C LEU A 135 -9.10 -14.86 -11.39
N ALA A 136 -9.76 -15.05 -10.24
CA ALA A 136 -9.62 -14.12 -9.12
C ALA A 136 -8.19 -14.10 -8.58
N THR A 137 -7.58 -15.28 -8.41
CA THR A 137 -6.18 -15.42 -7.98
C THR A 137 -5.24 -14.78 -9.01
N ASP A 138 -5.42 -15.08 -10.29
CA ASP A 138 -4.61 -14.51 -11.38
C ASP A 138 -4.63 -12.98 -11.39
N ILE A 139 -5.82 -12.36 -11.26
CA ILE A 139 -5.95 -10.90 -11.18
C ILE A 139 -5.25 -10.34 -9.94
N CYS A 140 -5.40 -10.98 -8.78
CA CYS A 140 -4.75 -10.53 -7.54
C CYS A 140 -3.22 -10.69 -7.62
N THR A 141 -2.72 -11.78 -8.21
CA THR A 141 -1.28 -11.99 -8.41
C THR A 141 -0.72 -10.96 -9.39
N LYS A 142 -1.42 -10.65 -10.49
CA LYS A 142 -1.00 -9.57 -11.40
C LYS A 142 -0.94 -8.20 -10.70
N GLN A 143 -1.93 -7.89 -9.87
CA GLN A 143 -1.93 -6.68 -9.05
C GLN A 143 -0.73 -6.65 -8.09
N LEU A 144 -0.41 -7.77 -7.45
CA LEU A 144 0.75 -7.92 -6.58
C LEU A 144 2.07 -7.72 -7.35
N ILE A 145 2.24 -8.33 -8.53
CA ILE A 145 3.46 -8.16 -9.35
C ILE A 145 3.72 -6.67 -9.63
N GLY A 146 2.68 -5.94 -10.02
CA GLY A 146 2.77 -4.51 -10.30
C GLY A 146 3.21 -3.69 -9.10
N ILE A 147 2.53 -3.83 -7.95
CA ILE A 147 2.89 -3.07 -6.74
C ILE A 147 4.26 -3.48 -6.19
N ALA A 148 4.64 -4.76 -6.29
CA ALA A 148 5.91 -5.27 -5.80
C ALA A 148 7.10 -4.65 -6.56
N GLY A 149 7.06 -4.62 -7.89
CA GLY A 149 8.11 -3.96 -8.67
C GLY A 149 8.17 -2.45 -8.43
N VAL A 150 7.01 -1.77 -8.41
CA VAL A 150 6.99 -0.30 -8.23
C VAL A 150 7.41 0.13 -6.83
N ALA A 151 6.98 -0.58 -5.78
CA ALA A 151 7.42 -0.27 -4.41
C ALA A 151 8.94 -0.48 -4.27
N ALA A 152 9.48 -1.58 -4.81
CA ALA A 152 10.92 -1.85 -4.80
C ALA A 152 11.73 -0.73 -5.47
N GLU A 153 11.35 -0.32 -6.69
CA GLU A 153 12.01 0.78 -7.41
C GLU A 153 11.96 2.10 -6.61
N ARG A 154 10.82 2.40 -5.99
CA ARG A 154 10.63 3.62 -5.20
C ARG A 154 11.50 3.64 -3.96
N ILE A 155 11.55 2.53 -3.22
CA ILE A 155 12.39 2.38 -2.02
C ILE A 155 13.87 2.51 -2.41
N GLN A 156 14.31 1.75 -3.43
CA GLN A 156 15.68 1.80 -3.92
C GLN A 156 16.09 3.22 -4.31
N ARG A 157 15.28 3.92 -5.11
CA ARG A 157 15.56 5.28 -5.55
C ARG A 157 15.57 6.29 -4.40
N ALA A 158 14.57 6.23 -3.52
CA ALA A 158 14.42 7.14 -2.40
C ALA A 158 15.64 7.08 -1.46
N LEU A 159 16.14 5.88 -1.21
CA LEU A 159 17.26 5.62 -0.30
C LEU A 159 18.62 5.56 -1.02
N LYS A 160 18.65 5.74 -2.35
CA LYS A 160 19.86 5.65 -3.19
C LYS A 160 20.63 4.34 -2.97
N LEU A 161 19.89 3.25 -2.85
CA LEU A 161 20.45 1.91 -2.62
C LEU A 161 21.19 1.43 -3.87
N PRO A 162 22.28 0.66 -3.72
CA PRO A 162 23.03 0.11 -4.85
C PRO A 162 22.21 -0.93 -5.63
N ASN A 163 22.61 -1.18 -6.88
CA ASN A 163 21.98 -2.19 -7.74
C ASN A 163 22.70 -3.53 -7.56
N ASP A 164 22.63 -4.08 -6.36
CA ASP A 164 23.28 -5.35 -5.98
C ASP A 164 22.49 -6.08 -4.87
N PHE A 165 23.03 -7.18 -4.36
CA PHE A 165 22.40 -7.94 -3.28
C PHE A 165 22.25 -7.17 -1.97
N HIS A 166 23.13 -6.18 -1.69
CA HIS A 166 22.99 -5.34 -0.51
C HIS A 166 21.79 -4.41 -0.68
N GLY A 167 21.66 -3.76 -1.84
CA GLY A 167 20.48 -2.96 -2.14
C GLY A 167 19.19 -3.78 -2.12
N LEU A 168 19.23 -5.02 -2.62
CA LEU A 168 18.09 -5.93 -2.57
C LEU A 168 17.68 -6.25 -1.13
N SER A 169 18.64 -6.60 -0.26
CA SER A 169 18.35 -6.88 1.15
C SER A 169 17.63 -5.71 1.83
N GLN A 170 18.15 -4.50 1.64
CA GLN A 170 17.57 -3.28 2.22
C GLN A 170 16.18 -2.96 1.65
N VAL A 171 15.94 -3.25 0.36
CA VAL A 171 14.60 -3.13 -0.22
C VAL A 171 13.65 -4.15 0.41
N LEU A 172 14.05 -5.41 0.56
CA LEU A 172 13.23 -6.46 1.18
C LEU A 172 12.85 -6.09 2.62
N ASP A 173 13.80 -5.56 3.41
CA ASP A 173 13.57 -5.15 4.81
C ASP A 173 12.44 -4.12 4.95
N LEU A 174 12.32 -3.21 3.96
CA LEU A 174 11.36 -2.10 3.97
C LEU A 174 10.11 -2.36 3.11
N HIS A 175 10.07 -3.47 2.37
CA HIS A 175 9.03 -3.67 1.37
C HIS A 175 7.67 -3.93 2.04
N PRO A 176 6.56 -3.31 1.60
CA PRO A 176 5.22 -3.56 2.12
C PRO A 176 4.72 -5.01 1.99
N LEU A 177 5.42 -5.85 1.23
CA LEU A 177 5.11 -7.28 1.10
C LEU A 177 5.49 -8.06 2.36
N PHE A 178 6.50 -7.59 3.11
CA PHE A 178 7.07 -8.26 4.29
C PHE A 178 6.84 -7.50 5.60
N ASN A 179 6.12 -6.38 5.52
CA ASN A 179 5.81 -5.52 6.65
C ASN A 179 4.29 -5.41 6.84
N PRO A 180 3.78 -5.00 8.02
CA PRO A 180 4.55 -4.82 9.25
C PRO A 180 5.06 -6.17 9.78
N ALA A 181 6.23 -6.12 10.42
CA ALA A 181 6.84 -7.31 11.02
C ALA A 181 5.88 -7.98 12.01
N GLY A 182 5.81 -9.31 11.95
CA GLY A 182 4.90 -10.13 12.75
C GLY A 182 3.53 -10.35 12.09
N TYR A 183 3.01 -9.39 11.32
CA TYR A 183 1.82 -9.63 10.49
C TYR A 183 2.22 -10.49 9.29
N VAL A 184 3.34 -10.12 8.67
CA VAL A 184 4.14 -10.99 7.83
C VAL A 184 5.35 -11.45 8.66
N VAL A 185 5.61 -12.74 8.67
CA VAL A 185 6.74 -13.32 9.41
C VAL A 185 7.77 -13.76 8.37
N ALA A 186 8.82 -12.97 8.24
CA ALA A 186 9.87 -13.16 7.27
C ALA A 186 11.24 -12.84 7.90
N GLU A 187 12.26 -13.58 7.50
CA GLU A 187 13.65 -13.43 7.94
C GLU A 187 14.53 -13.21 6.71
N ILE A 188 15.33 -12.13 6.72
CA ILE A 188 16.22 -11.77 5.61
C ILE A 188 17.65 -11.89 6.12
N GLU A 189 18.29 -13.02 5.83
CA GLU A 189 19.62 -13.33 6.33
C GLU A 189 20.46 -14.08 5.29
N GLY A 190 21.76 -13.79 5.23
CA GLY A 190 22.70 -14.54 4.40
C GLY A 190 22.37 -14.55 2.90
N GLY A 191 21.73 -13.50 2.39
CA GLY A 191 21.30 -13.42 0.98
C GLY A 191 20.07 -14.28 0.66
N ARG A 192 19.32 -14.72 1.68
CA ARG A 192 18.09 -15.50 1.54
C ARG A 192 16.95 -14.77 2.23
N LEU A 193 15.75 -14.97 1.72
CA LEU A 193 14.51 -14.55 2.36
C LEU A 193 13.74 -15.81 2.75
N HIS A 194 13.56 -16.03 4.03
CA HIS A 194 12.71 -17.10 4.55
C HIS A 194 11.38 -16.52 4.99
N VAL A 195 10.27 -17.13 4.57
CA VAL A 195 8.92 -16.72 4.94
C VAL A 195 8.24 -17.88 5.65
N HIS A 196 7.63 -17.57 6.78
CA HIS A 196 6.91 -18.51 7.62
C HIS A 196 5.39 -18.31 7.54
N PRO A 197 4.60 -19.32 7.92
CA PRO A 197 3.17 -19.16 8.09
C PRO A 197 2.86 -18.03 9.08
N SER A 198 2.04 -17.07 8.65
CA SER A 198 1.83 -15.81 9.36
C SER A 198 0.34 -15.41 9.40
N PRO A 199 -0.04 -14.42 10.23
CA PRO A 199 -1.39 -13.83 10.19
C PRO A 199 -1.81 -13.35 8.79
N ALA A 200 -0.87 -12.80 8.01
CA ALA A 200 -1.12 -12.39 6.63
C ALA A 200 -1.54 -13.55 5.70
N HIS A 201 -0.99 -14.75 5.91
CA HIS A 201 -1.44 -15.94 5.18
C HIS A 201 -2.89 -16.31 5.52
N ARG A 202 -3.26 -16.23 6.80
CA ARG A 202 -4.63 -16.55 7.27
C ARG A 202 -5.67 -15.58 6.73
N ASP A 203 -5.28 -14.33 6.51
CA ASP A 203 -6.14 -13.31 5.91
C ASP A 203 -6.23 -13.44 4.37
N GLY A 204 -5.34 -14.20 3.74
CA GLY A 204 -5.21 -14.23 2.28
C GLY A 204 -4.66 -12.92 1.71
N SER A 205 -3.76 -12.27 2.45
CA SER A 205 -3.08 -11.04 2.04
C SER A 205 -1.95 -11.33 1.04
N TRP A 206 -1.25 -10.30 0.55
CA TRP A 206 -0.29 -10.44 -0.56
C TRP A 206 0.69 -11.60 -0.45
N ILE A 207 1.28 -11.84 0.73
CA ILE A 207 2.27 -12.91 0.90
C ILE A 207 1.68 -14.30 0.60
N SER A 208 0.37 -14.51 0.77
CA SER A 208 -0.29 -15.78 0.43
C SER A 208 -0.38 -16.05 -1.08
N LEU A 209 -0.02 -15.07 -1.91
CA LEU A 209 0.10 -15.20 -3.36
C LEU A 209 1.53 -15.50 -3.80
N CYS A 210 2.49 -15.54 -2.87
CA CYS A 210 3.87 -15.90 -3.12
C CYS A 210 4.12 -17.34 -2.70
N SER A 211 4.71 -18.13 -3.59
CA SER A 211 5.04 -19.54 -3.32
C SER A 211 6.03 -20.06 -4.37
N PRO A 212 6.56 -21.28 -4.24
CA PRO A 212 7.31 -21.93 -5.33
C PRO A 212 6.57 -21.98 -6.67
N ALA A 213 5.24 -21.94 -6.67
CA ALA A 213 4.41 -21.90 -7.88
C ALA A 213 4.13 -20.47 -8.39
N SER A 214 4.44 -19.43 -7.62
CA SER A 214 4.24 -18.03 -7.97
C SER A 214 5.42 -17.16 -7.52
N VAL A 215 6.50 -17.24 -8.30
CA VAL A 215 7.78 -16.57 -8.05
C VAL A 215 7.78 -15.13 -8.56
N GLN A 216 6.88 -14.81 -9.48
CA GLN A 216 6.87 -13.55 -10.25
C GLN A 216 6.81 -12.29 -9.38
N PRO A 217 6.06 -12.23 -8.25
CA PRO A 217 6.11 -11.08 -7.36
C PRO A 217 7.52 -10.77 -6.82
N LEU A 218 8.27 -11.80 -6.40
CA LEU A 218 9.63 -11.63 -5.90
C LEU A 218 10.61 -11.33 -7.03
N GLN A 219 10.41 -11.94 -8.20
CA GLN A 219 11.20 -11.59 -9.37
C GLN A 219 11.00 -10.13 -9.77
N ALA A 220 9.80 -9.56 -9.65
CA ALA A 220 9.54 -8.15 -9.93
C ALA A 220 10.32 -7.23 -8.96
N ILE A 221 10.40 -7.58 -7.68
CA ILE A 221 11.24 -6.86 -6.69
C ILE A 221 12.71 -6.94 -7.09
N ALA A 222 13.23 -8.14 -7.36
CA ALA A 222 14.61 -8.35 -7.74
C ALA A 222 14.98 -7.57 -9.01
N THR A 223 14.15 -7.66 -10.06
CA THR A 223 14.36 -6.96 -11.34
C THR A 223 14.35 -5.44 -11.17
N ALA A 224 13.51 -4.90 -10.27
CA ALA A 224 13.48 -3.47 -9.98
C ALA A 224 14.78 -2.97 -9.33
N VAL A 225 15.47 -3.81 -8.56
CA VAL A 225 16.77 -3.48 -7.94
C VAL A 225 17.92 -3.68 -8.93
N ASP A 226 18.01 -4.87 -9.51
CA ASP A 226 19.00 -5.22 -10.54
C ASP A 226 18.39 -6.28 -11.47
N PRO A 227 18.25 -5.99 -12.79
CA PRO A 227 17.64 -6.92 -13.74
C PRO A 227 18.42 -8.22 -13.92
N HIS A 228 19.66 -8.32 -13.42
CA HIS A 228 20.45 -9.55 -13.45
C HIS A 228 20.31 -10.41 -12.20
N ILE A 229 19.41 -10.09 -11.26
CA ILE A 229 19.13 -10.96 -10.13
C ILE A 229 17.94 -11.88 -10.47
N ALA A 230 18.18 -13.18 -10.44
CA ALA A 230 17.15 -14.21 -10.57
C ALA A 230 16.72 -14.70 -9.19
N VAL A 231 15.44 -15.05 -9.06
CA VAL A 231 14.85 -15.58 -7.82
C VAL A 231 14.44 -17.03 -8.00
N ARG A 232 14.83 -17.88 -7.06
CA ARG A 232 14.33 -19.25 -6.93
C ARG A 232 13.65 -19.42 -5.58
N ILE A 233 12.46 -20.01 -5.56
CA ILE A 233 11.72 -20.28 -4.33
C ILE A 233 11.58 -21.80 -4.13
N THR A 234 11.85 -22.26 -2.92
CA THR A 234 11.71 -23.66 -2.50
C THR A 234 10.92 -23.74 -1.20
N GLY A 235 10.26 -24.88 -0.92
CA GLY A 235 9.43 -25.06 0.28
C GLY A 235 7.98 -25.41 -0.05
N THR A 236 7.07 -25.04 0.84
CA THR A 236 5.61 -25.21 0.71
C THR A 236 4.94 -23.93 0.19
N ALA A 237 3.60 -23.90 0.21
CA ALA A 237 2.83 -22.74 -0.21
C ALA A 237 2.91 -21.55 0.78
N ASP A 238 3.20 -21.81 2.05
CA ASP A 238 3.16 -20.84 3.15
C ASP A 238 4.41 -20.84 4.05
N ASP A 239 5.32 -21.79 3.83
CA ASP A 239 6.64 -21.87 4.45
C ASP A 239 7.67 -22.10 3.35
N TRP A 240 8.40 -21.05 2.96
CA TRP A 240 9.28 -21.10 1.81
C TRP A 240 10.52 -20.24 1.97
N THR A 241 11.54 -20.56 1.18
CA THR A 241 12.78 -19.79 1.11
C THR A 241 13.01 -19.34 -0.33
N ALA A 242 13.20 -18.03 -0.50
CA ALA A 242 13.69 -17.43 -1.73
C ALA A 242 15.22 -17.26 -1.66
N GLU A 243 15.87 -17.69 -2.73
CA GLU A 243 17.30 -17.51 -2.97
C GLU A 243 17.49 -16.61 -4.18
N PHE A 244 18.45 -15.69 -4.06
CA PHE A 244 18.75 -14.69 -5.07
C PHE A 244 20.12 -14.98 -5.66
N GLU A 245 20.21 -15.09 -6.98
CA GLU A 245 21.45 -15.41 -7.69
C GLU A 245 21.70 -14.47 -8.86
N LYS A 246 22.97 -14.26 -9.18
CA LYS A 246 23.36 -13.43 -10.32
C LYS A 246 23.19 -14.26 -11.59
N SER A 247 22.47 -13.69 -12.55
CA SER A 247 22.24 -14.23 -13.90
C SER A 247 23.03 -13.42 -14.92
N ASP A 248 23.54 -14.08 -15.96
CA ASP A 248 24.17 -13.42 -17.10
C ASP A 248 23.16 -12.70 -18.00
N ALA A 249 21.88 -13.10 -17.92
CA ALA A 249 20.81 -12.52 -18.71
C ALA A 249 19.96 -11.56 -17.86
N ALA A 250 19.83 -10.33 -18.34
CA ALA A 250 18.89 -9.36 -17.80
C ALA A 250 17.44 -9.81 -17.99
N VAL A 251 16.67 -9.84 -16.92
CA VAL A 251 15.23 -10.09 -16.90
C VAL A 251 14.52 -8.79 -17.32
N LYS A 252 13.54 -8.91 -18.22
CA LYS A 252 12.71 -7.77 -18.62
C LYS A 252 11.76 -7.38 -17.49
N GLU A 253 11.43 -6.10 -17.43
CA GLU A 253 10.39 -5.62 -16.53
C GLU A 253 9.06 -6.33 -16.81
N ALA A 254 8.34 -6.67 -15.75
CA ALA A 254 7.04 -7.34 -15.88
C ALA A 254 6.00 -6.35 -16.44
N PRO A 255 5.13 -6.77 -17.37
CA PRO A 255 4.09 -5.89 -17.92
C PRO A 255 3.20 -5.24 -16.85
N GLU A 256 2.93 -5.93 -15.75
CA GLU A 256 2.15 -5.41 -14.63
C GLU A 256 2.83 -4.20 -13.93
N VAL A 257 4.16 -4.18 -13.92
CA VAL A 257 4.96 -3.06 -13.41
C VAL A 257 4.93 -1.91 -14.41
N GLU A 258 5.13 -2.19 -15.70
CA GLU A 258 5.04 -1.19 -16.77
C GLU A 258 3.67 -0.49 -16.76
N VAL A 259 2.58 -1.26 -16.57
CA VAL A 259 1.21 -0.75 -16.52
C VAL A 259 1.04 0.33 -15.46
N THR A 260 1.65 0.13 -14.30
CA THR A 260 1.58 1.06 -13.17
C THR A 260 2.29 2.39 -13.47
N LYS A 261 3.26 2.38 -14.39
CA LYS A 261 4.07 3.56 -14.77
C LYS A 261 3.45 4.42 -15.87
N PHE A 262 2.57 3.88 -16.73
CA PHE A 262 2.01 4.63 -17.86
C PHE A 262 1.32 5.95 -17.48
N SER A 263 0.68 6.00 -16.31
CA SER A 263 -0.03 7.20 -15.87
C SER A 263 0.88 8.34 -15.42
N GLY A 264 2.19 8.11 -15.31
CA GLY A 264 3.15 9.04 -14.71
C GLY A 264 3.09 9.11 -13.18
N GLY A 265 1.99 8.65 -12.56
CA GLY A 265 1.79 8.67 -11.10
C GLY A 265 2.76 7.80 -10.30
N ALA A 266 3.53 6.94 -10.98
CA ALA A 266 4.62 6.20 -10.36
C ALA A 266 5.83 7.10 -10.00
N THR A 267 6.02 8.20 -10.73
CA THR A 267 7.15 9.13 -10.58
C THR A 267 6.84 10.21 -9.56
N PHE A 268 7.73 10.40 -8.59
CA PHE A 268 7.66 11.47 -7.61
C PHE A 268 9.06 11.96 -7.26
N GLU A 269 9.13 13.15 -6.69
CA GLU A 269 10.33 13.72 -6.10
C GLU A 269 9.99 14.26 -4.72
N PHE A 270 10.91 14.10 -3.77
CA PHE A 270 10.78 14.77 -2.48
C PHE A 270 11.03 16.26 -2.67
N GLN A 271 10.10 17.07 -2.16
CA GLN A 271 10.22 18.51 -2.13
C GLN A 271 10.10 18.98 -0.70
N GLN A 272 10.88 19.98 -0.33
CA GLN A 272 10.69 20.66 0.94
C GLN A 272 9.36 21.43 0.87
N ARG A 273 8.44 21.09 1.76
CA ARG A 273 7.15 21.77 1.90
C ARG A 273 7.07 22.46 3.24
N HIS A 274 6.26 23.52 3.31
CA HIS A 274 6.05 24.28 4.53
C HIS A 274 4.68 23.93 5.09
N SER A 275 4.65 23.33 6.28
CA SER A 275 3.43 23.05 7.03
C SER A 275 2.89 24.33 7.68
N LEU A 276 1.77 24.84 7.17
CA LEU A 276 1.13 26.05 7.68
C LEU A 276 -0.09 25.69 8.53
N PRO A 277 -0.29 26.31 9.71
CA PRO A 277 -1.52 26.13 10.48
C PRO A 277 -2.76 26.51 9.67
N LEU A 278 -3.75 25.64 9.67
CA LEU A 278 -5.07 25.87 9.10
C LEU A 278 -6.02 26.33 10.21
N THR A 279 -6.71 27.45 9.97
CA THR A 279 -7.85 27.88 10.77
C THR A 279 -9.14 27.40 10.14
N VAL A 280 -9.94 26.66 10.91
CA VAL A 280 -11.34 26.37 10.56
C VAL A 280 -12.15 27.64 10.84
N VAL A 281 -12.81 28.18 9.81
CA VAL A 281 -13.67 29.37 9.90
C VAL A 281 -15.13 28.95 9.78
#